data_AF-A0A538ECE1-F1
#
_entry.id   AF-A0A538ECE1-F1
#
_cell.length_a   1.000
_cell.length_b   1.000
_cell.length_c   1.000
_cell.angle_alpha   90.00
_cell.angle_beta   90.00
_cell.angle_gamma   90.00
#
_symmetry.space_group_name_H-M   'P 1'
#
loop_
_entity.id
_entity.type
_entity.pdbx_description
1 polymer ?
#
loop_
_entity_poly.entity_id
_entity_poly.type
_entity_poly.pdbx_seq_one_letter_code
_entity_poly.pdbx_strand_id
1 'polypeptide(L)'
;MAVDPLPVRRRRLLALGVAVLAAAGLAAGLAIGLGGGGTAQRPLVGAGRPARSIDPLSYSPGLDSDLIRRATAGYSHVLYAKSPGGVTATARRVAAWRPQLERAAASSGGIVDADTLEAIVFLESGGRPDVIAGGRDPANAAGLTQIVAQTGQSLLGMRIDLARSRRLTARARRELARGHPHAAAVALAARRRADQRFDPAAALAATIRYLKIARGRLGRDDLAVVSYHMGIGNLQAVLAAYGESRPSYVRVFFDSSPLRHAAAWRLLASFGDDSSTYWWRVLAAKEIMRLSRHDPSRLARLDELQTNKASAEEVLHPEESTEVLRTPGDVAAARRAGKLVALPGNPAVLGFRIDRRMGELAPKLGQRPALYRALAPAALAAAEWMGPTIRRISGVAGPLDMTSAVRDQRYQGLLLTTNVEATSRYSMHTTGFAFDVLRRYRSHAQAMAFQFVLDRLQALNLIAWVREPAAIHIAAASDAAGLRRP
;
A
#
# COMPACT_ATOMS: atom_id res chain seq x y z
N MET A 1 -52.21 -41.07 -11.85
CA MET A 1 -53.20 -40.32 -11.06
C MET A 1 -52.46 -39.81 -9.82
N ALA A 2 -51.94 -38.58 -9.84
CA ALA A 2 -52.62 -37.32 -9.47
C ALA A 2 -52.88 -37.30 -7.93
N VAL A 3 -52.48 -36.32 -7.11
CA VAL A 3 -52.16 -34.88 -7.28
C VAL A 3 -51.23 -34.42 -6.12
N ASP A 4 -50.45 -33.36 -6.39
CA ASP A 4 -49.67 -32.49 -5.48
C ASP A 4 -50.57 -31.76 -4.42
N PRO A 5 -50.07 -31.10 -3.35
CA PRO A 5 -49.26 -29.88 -3.50
C PRO A 5 -48.14 -29.61 -2.45
N LEU A 6 -47.08 -28.90 -2.88
CA LEU A 6 -46.15 -28.09 -2.05
C LEU A 6 -46.82 -26.75 -1.60
N PRO A 7 -46.21 -25.78 -0.84
CA PRO A 7 -44.86 -25.66 -0.21
C PRO A 7 -44.80 -24.99 1.21
N VAL A 8 -43.68 -25.06 1.96
CA VAL A 8 -43.16 -23.90 2.76
C VAL A 8 -41.61 -23.90 2.85
N ARG A 9 -41.07 -22.68 2.72
CA ARG A 9 -39.71 -22.19 2.46
C ARG A 9 -38.71 -22.13 3.64
N ARG A 10 -37.43 -22.34 3.28
CA ARG A 10 -36.19 -21.53 3.49
C ARG A 10 -35.88 -20.89 4.87
N ARG A 11 -34.67 -21.17 5.40
CA ARG A 11 -33.67 -20.27 6.07
C ARG A 11 -32.55 -21.16 6.66
N ARG A 12 -31.23 -20.97 6.53
CA ARG A 12 -30.31 -19.98 5.94
C ARG A 12 -28.93 -20.66 5.72
N LEU A 13 -28.58 -20.94 4.47
CA LEU A 13 -27.20 -20.86 3.97
C LEU A 13 -27.01 -19.40 3.56
N LEU A 14 -26.15 -18.64 4.24
CA LEU A 14 -25.73 -17.28 3.86
C LEU A 14 -24.58 -16.85 4.79
N ALA A 15 -23.35 -17.20 4.42
CA ALA A 15 -22.12 -16.62 4.98
C ALA A 15 -21.07 -16.51 3.87
N LEU A 16 -21.46 -15.90 2.75
CA LEU A 16 -20.57 -15.49 1.66
C LEU A 16 -21.38 -14.51 0.78
N GLY A 17 -20.86 -13.30 0.59
CA GLY A 17 -21.28 -12.40 -0.48
C GLY A 17 -22.14 -11.20 -0.09
N VAL A 18 -21.58 -10.03 -0.42
CA VAL A 18 -22.24 -8.76 -0.80
C VAL A 18 -22.61 -7.79 0.33
N ALA A 19 -21.84 -6.69 0.38
CA ALA A 19 -22.40 -5.35 0.57
C ALA A 19 -21.86 -4.46 -0.55
N VAL A 20 -22.54 -4.53 -1.69
CA VAL A 20 -22.45 -3.61 -2.83
C VAL A 20 -23.84 -2.99 -3.00
N LEU A 21 -23.86 -1.66 -3.06
CA LEU A 21 -24.93 -0.74 -3.52
C LEU A 21 -26.11 -0.40 -2.59
N ALA A 22 -26.08 0.85 -2.12
CA ALA A 22 -27.10 1.85 -2.46
C ALA A 22 -26.36 2.93 -3.30
N ALA A 23 -26.47 3.03 -4.63
CA ALA A 23 -27.59 3.48 -5.48
C ALA A 23 -28.08 4.88 -5.06
N ALA A 24 -27.60 5.98 -5.65
CA ALA A 24 -27.85 6.54 -7.00
C ALA A 24 -28.99 7.58 -7.01
N GLY A 25 -28.65 8.78 -7.49
CA GLY A 25 -29.54 9.90 -7.84
C GLY A 25 -28.75 11.21 -7.75
N LEU A 26 -28.60 12.06 -8.77
CA LEU A 26 -29.05 12.07 -10.16
C LEU A 26 -28.22 13.16 -10.89
N ALA A 27 -28.08 13.02 -12.20
CA ALA A 27 -27.23 13.82 -13.09
C ALA A 27 -27.86 15.16 -13.55
N ALA A 28 -27.00 15.92 -14.26
CA ALA A 28 -27.19 17.14 -15.09
C ALA A 28 -26.55 18.38 -14.45
N GLY A 29 -25.64 19.15 -15.05
CA GLY A 29 -25.18 19.28 -16.43
C GLY A 29 -25.11 20.77 -16.77
N LEU A 30 -23.93 21.34 -17.05
CA LEU A 30 -23.74 22.33 -18.12
C LEU A 30 -22.25 22.63 -18.34
N ALA A 31 -21.89 22.75 -19.62
CA ALA A 31 -20.58 23.11 -20.14
C ALA A 31 -20.50 24.62 -20.49
N ILE A 32 -19.27 25.04 -20.84
CA ILE A 32 -18.84 26.31 -21.49
C ILE A 32 -18.55 27.46 -20.49
N GLY A 33 -17.39 28.12 -20.46
CA GLY A 33 -16.21 28.05 -21.33
C GLY A 33 -15.08 29.03 -20.94
N LEU A 34 -13.89 28.73 -21.48
CA LEU A 34 -12.79 29.57 -21.99
C LEU A 34 -12.05 30.63 -21.12
N GLY A 35 -10.72 30.57 -21.22
CA GLY A 35 -9.73 31.60 -20.86
C GLY A 35 -8.80 31.13 -19.75
N GLY A 36 -7.61 30.57 -20.00
CA GLY A 36 -6.52 31.16 -20.76
C GLY A 36 -5.42 31.58 -19.77
N GLY A 37 -4.27 30.92 -19.77
CA GLY A 37 -3.13 31.29 -18.92
C GLY A 37 -2.30 30.10 -18.47
N GLY A 38 -1.45 29.60 -19.37
CA GLY A 38 -0.53 28.51 -19.07
C GLY A 38 0.45 28.89 -17.96
N THR A 39 0.68 27.94 -17.06
CA THR A 39 1.96 27.81 -16.37
C THR A 39 2.38 26.37 -16.49
N ALA A 40 3.61 26.18 -16.96
CA ALA A 40 4.21 24.91 -17.30
C ALA A 40 4.03 23.90 -16.16
N GLN A 41 3.34 22.79 -16.46
CA GLN A 41 3.32 21.61 -15.61
C GLN A 41 4.75 21.14 -15.44
N ARG A 42 5.30 21.34 -14.24
CA ARG A 42 6.53 20.66 -13.84
C ARG A 42 6.26 19.14 -13.84
N PRO A 43 7.14 18.32 -14.43
CA PRO A 43 6.96 16.87 -14.44
C PRO A 43 6.70 16.34 -13.03
N LEU A 44 5.60 15.59 -12.91
CA LEU A 44 5.27 14.82 -11.73
C LEU A 44 6.24 13.64 -11.65
N VAL A 45 7.10 13.65 -10.62
CA VAL A 45 8.16 12.65 -10.41
C VAL A 45 9.24 12.74 -11.50
N GLY A 46 10.49 12.96 -11.08
CA GLY A 46 11.57 13.40 -11.97
C GLY A 46 11.69 12.56 -13.24
N ALA A 47 11.35 13.17 -14.38
CA ALA A 47 11.83 12.72 -15.67
C ALA A 47 13.36 12.69 -15.64
N GLY A 48 13.94 11.54 -15.95
CA GLY A 48 15.29 11.43 -16.49
C GLY A 48 16.44 11.82 -15.57
N ARG A 49 16.63 11.12 -14.44
CA ARG A 49 18.01 10.82 -14.03
C ARG A 49 18.42 9.52 -14.72
N PRO A 50 19.64 9.41 -15.27
CA PRO A 50 20.14 8.12 -15.73
C PRO A 50 19.98 7.14 -14.58
N ALA A 51 19.40 5.97 -14.87
CA ALA A 51 19.03 5.02 -13.85
C ALA A 51 20.33 4.59 -13.16
N ARG A 52 20.59 5.13 -11.97
CA ARG A 52 21.69 4.68 -11.12
C ARG A 52 21.50 3.18 -10.97
N SER A 53 22.56 2.41 -11.10
CA SER A 53 22.44 0.96 -10.99
C SER A 53 21.90 0.63 -9.59
N ILE A 54 20.68 0.07 -9.52
CA ILE A 54 19.99 -0.24 -8.27
C ILE A 54 20.22 -1.71 -7.97
N ASP A 55 20.75 -2.01 -6.78
CA ASP A 55 20.74 -3.36 -6.21
C ASP A 55 19.67 -3.43 -5.12
N PRO A 56 18.52 -4.09 -5.38
CA PRO A 56 17.46 -4.18 -4.39
C PRO A 56 17.77 -5.04 -3.16
N LEU A 57 18.89 -5.77 -3.12
CA LEU A 57 19.24 -6.63 -1.99
C LEU A 57 20.33 -6.04 -1.07
N SER A 58 20.86 -4.86 -1.40
CA SER A 58 21.89 -4.23 -0.59
C SER A 58 21.62 -2.76 -0.30
N TYR A 59 21.99 -2.35 0.90
CA TYR A 59 22.08 -0.95 1.27
C TYR A 59 23.48 -0.40 0.94
N SER A 60 23.53 0.81 0.40
CA SER A 60 24.77 1.56 0.22
C SER A 60 24.74 2.87 1.02
N PRO A 61 25.81 3.21 1.77
CA PRO A 61 25.91 4.48 2.48
C PRO A 61 25.65 5.68 1.57
N GLY A 62 24.93 6.68 2.08
CA GLY A 62 24.57 7.89 1.33
C GLY A 62 23.30 7.77 0.47
N LEU A 63 22.63 6.61 0.47
CA LEU A 63 21.34 6.43 -0.23
C LEU A 63 20.11 6.67 0.66
N ASP A 64 20.27 6.99 1.94
CA ASP A 64 19.16 7.09 2.91
C ASP A 64 18.01 7.97 2.39
N SER A 65 18.30 9.20 1.96
CA SER A 65 17.28 10.12 1.44
C SER A 65 16.57 9.61 0.18
N ASP A 66 17.27 8.84 -0.66
CA ASP A 66 16.69 8.23 -1.85
C ASP A 66 15.75 7.08 -1.50
N LEU A 67 16.23 6.18 -0.64
CA LEU A 67 15.50 5.02 -0.15
C LEU A 67 14.27 5.43 0.65
N ILE A 68 14.38 6.45 1.51
CA ILE A 68 13.26 7.02 2.25
C ILE A 68 12.19 7.54 1.28
N ARG A 69 12.58 8.34 0.28
CA ARG A 69 11.64 8.91 -0.70
C ARG A 69 10.93 7.82 -1.50
N ARG A 70 11.68 6.81 -1.96
CA ARG A 70 11.16 5.65 -2.68
C ARG A 70 10.20 4.85 -1.82
N ALA A 71 10.58 4.47 -0.61
CA ALA A 71 9.71 3.70 0.29
C ALA A 71 8.45 4.45 0.68
N THR A 72 8.57 5.77 0.91
CA THR A 72 7.42 6.65 1.18
C THR A 72 6.43 6.62 0.01
N ALA A 73 6.90 6.75 -1.23
CA ALA A 73 6.04 6.66 -2.41
C ALA A 73 5.45 5.24 -2.58
N GLY A 74 6.28 4.20 -2.48
CA GLY A 74 5.89 2.81 -2.69
C GLY A 74 4.86 2.27 -1.69
N TYR A 75 4.85 2.79 -0.46
CA TYR A 75 3.86 2.42 0.56
C TYR A 75 2.73 3.44 0.74
N SER A 76 2.65 4.48 -0.09
CA SER A 76 1.62 5.52 0.04
C SER A 76 0.22 5.05 -0.39
N HIS A 77 0.12 4.13 -1.36
CA HIS A 77 -1.16 3.70 -1.95
C HIS A 77 -2.21 3.30 -0.92
N VAL A 78 -1.82 2.51 0.08
CA VAL A 78 -2.75 2.01 1.10
C VAL A 78 -3.38 3.14 1.93
N LEU A 79 -2.69 4.27 2.10
CA LEU A 79 -3.24 5.44 2.78
C LEU A 79 -4.34 6.08 1.93
N TYR A 80 -4.17 6.18 0.62
CA TYR A 80 -5.21 6.70 -0.28
C TYR A 80 -6.40 5.74 -0.34
N ALA A 81 -6.13 4.47 -0.66
CA ALA A 81 -7.15 3.45 -0.88
C ALA A 81 -7.98 3.09 0.37
N LYS A 82 -7.39 3.17 1.58
CA LYS A 82 -8.06 2.73 2.82
C LYS A 82 -8.39 3.87 3.78
N SER A 83 -8.09 5.12 3.42
CA SER A 83 -8.44 6.27 4.26
C SER A 83 -9.95 6.36 4.51
N PRO A 84 -10.41 6.45 5.77
CA PRO A 84 -11.83 6.41 6.07
C PRO A 84 -12.62 7.61 5.50
N GLY A 85 -13.38 7.37 4.43
CA GLY A 85 -14.11 8.40 3.68
C GLY A 85 -13.26 9.13 2.62
N GLY A 86 -12.14 8.53 2.21
CA GLY A 86 -11.18 9.11 1.27
C GLY A 86 -10.06 9.88 1.96
N VAL A 87 -8.94 10.07 1.26
CA VAL A 87 -7.73 10.72 1.80
C VAL A 87 -8.01 12.16 2.21
N THR A 88 -8.78 12.90 1.38
CA THR A 88 -9.08 14.32 1.60
C THR A 88 -9.99 14.55 2.80
N ALA A 89 -11.00 13.69 3.00
CA ALA A 89 -11.86 13.77 4.18
C ALA A 89 -11.10 13.38 5.47
N THR A 90 -10.16 12.44 5.35
CA THR A 90 -9.29 12.06 6.46
C THR A 90 -8.32 13.17 6.83
N ALA A 91 -7.65 13.77 5.85
CA ALA A 91 -6.75 14.90 6.06
C ALA A 91 -7.47 16.08 6.74
N ARG A 92 -8.66 16.47 6.26
CA ARG A 92 -9.48 17.52 6.91
C ARG A 92 -9.80 17.22 8.38
N ARG A 93 -10.17 15.98 8.69
CA ARG A 93 -10.48 15.56 10.06
C ARG A 93 -9.24 15.54 10.95
N VAL A 94 -8.09 15.14 10.42
CA VAL A 94 -6.81 15.16 11.14
C VAL A 94 -6.35 16.60 11.39
N ALA A 95 -6.47 17.48 10.40
CA ALA A 95 -6.09 18.89 10.50
C ALA A 95 -6.84 19.63 11.64
N ALA A 96 -8.06 19.21 11.97
CA ALA A 96 -8.82 19.75 13.10
C ALA A 96 -8.14 19.54 14.46
N TRP A 97 -7.19 18.60 14.56
CA TRP A 97 -6.40 18.36 15.77
C TRP A 97 -5.13 19.20 15.85
N ARG A 98 -4.79 19.98 14.81
CA ARG A 98 -3.51 20.69 14.72
C ARG A 98 -3.17 21.54 15.95
N PRO A 99 -4.08 22.34 16.52
CA PRO A 99 -3.76 23.14 17.71
C PRO A 99 -3.39 22.27 18.93
N GLN A 100 -4.08 21.14 19.14
CA GLN A 100 -3.78 20.19 20.21
C GLN A 100 -2.43 19.51 19.99
N LEU A 101 -2.12 19.14 18.74
CA LEU A 101 -0.86 18.51 18.35
C LEU A 101 0.33 19.44 18.57
N GLU A 102 0.21 20.72 18.21
CA GLU A 102 1.25 21.74 18.45
C GLU A 102 1.50 21.98 19.93
N ARG A 103 0.43 22.10 20.74
CA ARG A 103 0.56 22.19 22.20
C ARG A 103 1.23 20.96 22.81
N ALA A 104 0.83 19.77 22.35
CA ALA A 104 1.43 18.52 22.79
C ALA A 104 2.93 18.47 22.42
N ALA A 105 3.29 18.78 21.18
CA ALA A 105 4.67 18.85 20.70
C ALA A 105 5.50 19.87 21.50
N ALA A 106 4.97 21.07 21.74
CA ALA A 106 5.64 22.11 22.52
C ALA A 106 5.89 21.65 23.98
N SER A 107 4.88 21.09 24.64
CA SER A 107 5.02 20.54 26.01
C SER A 107 6.02 19.38 26.11
N SER A 108 6.35 18.74 24.97
CA SER A 108 7.36 17.70 24.93
C SER A 108 8.80 18.23 25.00
N GLY A 109 9.01 19.55 24.89
CA GLY A 109 10.32 20.17 24.74
C GLY A 109 10.88 20.03 23.32
N GLY A 110 10.01 19.89 22.32
CA GLY A 110 10.41 19.68 20.92
C GLY A 110 10.99 18.30 20.60
N ILE A 111 10.89 17.33 21.53
CA ILE A 111 11.40 15.96 21.30
C ILE A 111 10.65 15.26 20.16
N VAL A 112 9.35 15.56 20.01
CA VAL A 112 8.53 15.06 18.90
C VAL A 112 7.87 16.26 18.22
N ASP A 113 8.02 16.37 16.90
CA ASP A 113 7.41 17.44 16.12
C ASP A 113 5.91 17.19 15.89
N ALA A 114 5.16 18.29 15.73
CA ALA A 114 3.71 18.24 15.54
C ALA A 114 3.31 17.50 14.25
N ASP A 115 4.13 17.55 13.20
CA ASP A 115 3.83 16.84 11.93
C ASP A 115 3.97 15.33 12.09
N THR A 116 4.92 14.85 12.88
CA THR A 116 5.03 13.42 13.24
C THR A 116 3.82 12.96 14.06
N LEU A 117 3.38 13.74 15.05
CA LEU A 117 2.15 13.42 15.80
C LEU A 117 0.91 13.44 14.89
N GLU A 118 0.81 14.42 13.98
CA GLU A 118 -0.27 14.53 12.99
C GLU A 118 -0.33 13.29 12.09
N ALA A 119 0.81 12.83 11.61
CA ALA A 119 0.92 11.63 10.78
C ALA A 119 0.58 10.34 11.54
N ILE A 120 0.97 10.23 12.82
CA ILE A 120 0.53 9.12 13.67
C ILE A 120 -0.99 9.14 13.81
N VAL A 121 -1.60 10.29 14.13
CA VAL A 121 -3.07 10.41 14.22
C VAL A 121 -3.78 10.05 12.90
N PHE A 122 -3.18 10.44 11.76
CA PHE A 122 -3.68 10.07 10.45
C PHE A 122 -3.74 8.55 10.25
N LEU A 123 -2.63 7.85 10.51
CA LEU A 123 -2.55 6.41 10.32
C LEU A 123 -3.39 5.62 11.32
N GLU A 124 -3.31 6.00 12.59
CA GLU A 124 -3.87 5.19 13.68
C GLU A 124 -5.40 5.27 13.72
N SER A 125 -5.97 6.45 13.47
CA SER A 125 -7.42 6.64 13.63
C SER A 125 -8.09 7.40 12.50
N GLY A 126 -7.32 7.92 11.54
CA GLY A 126 -7.83 8.90 10.58
C GLY A 126 -8.48 10.11 11.26
N GLY A 127 -7.95 10.51 12.43
CA GLY A 127 -8.46 11.61 13.25
C GLY A 127 -9.76 11.31 14.03
N ARG A 128 -10.13 10.03 14.22
CA ARG A 128 -11.35 9.62 14.93
C ARG A 128 -11.02 9.17 16.36
N PRO A 129 -11.38 9.95 17.40
CA PRO A 129 -10.90 9.69 18.77
C PRO A 129 -11.58 8.48 19.45
N ASP A 130 -12.63 7.92 18.84
CA ASP A 130 -13.46 6.87 19.46
C ASP A 130 -13.23 5.47 18.86
N VAL A 131 -12.24 5.31 17.96
CA VAL A 131 -11.91 4.07 17.24
C VAL A 131 -11.32 3.01 18.18
N ILE A 132 -11.66 1.75 17.90
CA ILE A 132 -11.13 0.55 18.55
C ILE A 132 -10.67 -0.40 17.44
N ALA A 133 -9.42 -0.86 17.48
CA ALA A 133 -8.90 -1.88 16.58
C ALA A 133 -9.69 -3.19 16.72
N GLY A 134 -10.08 -3.80 15.60
CA GLY A 134 -11.01 -4.94 15.57
C GLY A 134 -12.47 -4.58 15.95
N GLY A 135 -12.75 -3.30 16.19
CA GLY A 135 -14.08 -2.72 16.18
C GLY A 135 -14.92 -2.87 17.44
N ARG A 136 -14.61 -3.80 18.37
CA ARG A 136 -15.52 -4.12 19.49
C ARG A 136 -14.96 -4.00 20.89
N ASP A 137 -13.81 -4.59 21.17
CA ASP A 137 -13.28 -4.72 22.52
C ASP A 137 -12.22 -3.65 22.83
N PRO A 138 -12.47 -2.75 23.81
CA PRO A 138 -11.47 -1.80 24.29
C PRO A 138 -10.17 -2.43 24.82
N ALA A 139 -10.08 -3.75 25.05
CA ALA A 139 -8.78 -4.37 25.34
C ALA A 139 -7.74 -4.16 24.22
N ASN A 140 -8.21 -4.06 22.97
CA ASN A 140 -7.37 -3.77 21.81
C ASN A 140 -6.90 -2.31 21.81
N ALA A 141 -6.06 -1.98 20.82
CA ALA A 141 -5.66 -0.61 20.53
C ALA A 141 -6.89 0.31 20.36
N ALA A 142 -6.86 1.48 21.01
CA ALA A 142 -8.01 2.37 21.04
C ALA A 142 -7.59 3.85 21.08
N GLY A 143 -8.53 4.70 20.65
CA GLY A 143 -8.37 6.15 20.74
C GLY A 143 -7.70 6.78 19.52
N LEU A 144 -7.38 8.07 19.66
CA LEU A 144 -6.84 8.91 18.59
C LEU A 144 -5.49 8.38 18.04
N THR A 145 -4.69 7.76 18.92
CA THR A 145 -3.34 7.26 18.62
C THR A 145 -3.20 5.74 18.84
N GLN A 146 -4.34 5.02 18.92
CA GLN A 146 -4.41 3.55 18.97
C GLN A 146 -3.48 2.89 20.01
N ILE A 147 -3.66 3.26 21.29
CA ILE A 147 -2.86 2.68 22.38
C ILE A 147 -3.51 1.38 22.88
N VAL A 148 -2.73 0.30 22.95
CA VAL A 148 -3.17 -0.97 23.56
C VAL A 148 -3.33 -0.80 25.08
N ALA A 149 -4.36 -1.41 25.66
CA ALA A 149 -4.72 -1.19 27.07
C ALA A 149 -3.58 -1.50 28.05
N GLN A 150 -2.92 -2.65 27.88
CA GLN A 150 -1.82 -3.10 28.72
C GLN A 150 -0.64 -2.12 28.68
N THR A 151 -0.27 -1.64 27.49
CA THR A 151 0.78 -0.62 27.30
C THR A 151 0.38 0.69 27.95
N GLY A 152 -0.88 1.11 27.77
CA GLY A 152 -1.43 2.31 28.39
C GLY A 152 -1.28 2.30 29.92
N GLN A 153 -1.64 1.19 30.56
CA GLN A 153 -1.54 1.04 32.02
C GLN A 153 -0.09 0.87 32.50
N SER A 154 0.64 -0.09 31.94
CA SER A 154 1.90 -0.58 32.51
C SER A 154 3.10 0.29 32.15
N LEU A 155 3.08 0.94 30.98
CA LEU A 155 4.20 1.73 30.48
C LEU A 155 3.90 3.23 30.49
N LEU A 156 2.65 3.62 30.17
CA LEU A 156 2.30 5.02 29.91
C LEU A 156 1.55 5.68 31.06
N GLY A 157 1.27 4.97 32.15
CA GLY A 157 0.63 5.50 33.35
C GLY A 157 -0.80 6.00 33.13
N MET A 158 -1.51 5.43 32.15
CA MET A 158 -2.88 5.82 31.83
C MET A 158 -3.89 5.13 32.74
N ARG A 159 -4.91 5.88 33.18
CA ARG A 159 -6.09 5.34 33.88
C ARG A 159 -7.04 4.71 32.88
N ILE A 160 -7.16 3.38 32.97
CA ILE A 160 -7.97 2.57 32.07
C ILE A 160 -8.78 1.58 32.92
N ASP A 161 -10.08 1.82 33.08
CA ASP A 161 -11.05 0.87 33.62
C ASP A 161 -11.69 0.11 32.44
N LEU A 162 -11.08 -1.02 32.07
CA LEU A 162 -11.53 -1.82 30.94
C LEU A 162 -12.95 -2.36 31.11
N ALA A 163 -13.33 -2.75 32.34
CA ALA A 163 -14.66 -3.29 32.61
C ALA A 163 -15.74 -2.22 32.36
N ARG A 164 -15.53 -1.01 32.87
CA ARG A 164 -16.44 0.12 32.64
C ARG A 164 -16.40 0.58 31.19
N SER A 165 -15.22 0.63 30.57
CA SER A 165 -15.04 1.00 29.15
C SER A 165 -15.81 0.06 28.22
N ARG A 166 -15.78 -1.25 28.46
CA ARG A 166 -16.58 -2.27 27.75
C ARG A 166 -18.08 -2.04 27.91
N ARG A 167 -18.56 -1.85 29.15
CA ARG A 167 -19.99 -1.59 29.42
C ARG A 167 -20.49 -0.35 28.69
N LEU A 168 -19.74 0.75 28.73
CA LEU A 168 -20.10 2.02 28.10
C LEU A 168 -20.04 1.94 26.58
N THR A 169 -19.04 1.24 26.03
CA THR A 169 -18.96 0.97 24.58
C THR A 169 -20.17 0.15 24.10
N ALA A 170 -20.55 -0.90 24.82
CA ALA A 170 -21.73 -1.70 24.49
C ALA A 170 -23.02 -0.88 24.59
N ARG A 171 -23.15 -0.03 25.62
CA ARG A 171 -24.29 0.90 25.75
C ARG A 171 -24.37 1.87 24.57
N ALA A 172 -23.27 2.53 24.21
CA ALA A 172 -23.24 3.47 23.09
C ALA A 172 -23.69 2.81 21.78
N ARG A 173 -23.22 1.60 21.48
CA ARG A 173 -23.66 0.85 20.29
C ARG A 173 -25.15 0.52 20.30
N ARG A 174 -25.68 0.08 21.45
CA ARG A 174 -27.11 -0.21 21.59
C ARG A 174 -27.97 1.04 21.39
N GLU A 175 -27.57 2.17 21.94
CA GLU A 175 -28.31 3.43 21.76
C GLU A 175 -28.25 3.92 20.31
N LEU A 176 -27.11 3.79 19.62
CA LEU A 176 -27.03 4.08 18.18
C LEU A 176 -27.94 3.17 17.37
N ALA A 177 -27.98 1.86 17.67
CA ALA A 177 -28.86 0.92 16.98
C ALA A 177 -30.36 1.19 17.20
N ARG A 178 -30.72 1.91 18.27
CA ARG A 178 -32.09 2.36 18.57
C ARG A 178 -32.41 3.74 18.00
N GLY A 179 -31.47 4.40 17.32
CA GLY A 179 -31.67 5.76 16.82
C GLY A 179 -31.59 6.83 17.92
N HIS A 180 -30.89 6.56 19.02
CA HIS A 180 -30.70 7.50 20.15
C HIS A 180 -29.26 8.10 20.17
N PRO A 181 -28.90 8.99 19.24
CA PRO A 181 -27.53 9.52 19.12
C PRO A 181 -27.09 10.31 20.36
N HIS A 182 -28.00 11.04 21.01
CA HIS A 182 -27.68 11.78 22.24
C HIS A 182 -27.31 10.84 23.39
N ALA A 183 -28.08 9.78 23.63
CA ALA A 183 -27.80 8.80 24.67
C ALA A 183 -26.48 8.05 24.40
N ALA A 184 -26.18 7.76 23.13
CA ALA A 184 -24.89 7.21 22.74
C ALA A 184 -23.73 8.17 23.03
N ALA A 185 -23.88 9.47 22.71
CA ALA A 185 -22.88 10.49 23.01
C ALA A 185 -22.61 10.61 24.52
N VAL A 186 -23.65 10.56 25.36
CA VAL A 186 -23.50 10.54 26.82
C VAL A 186 -22.69 9.33 27.29
N ALA A 187 -22.96 8.14 26.74
CA ALA A 187 -22.21 6.93 27.07
C ALA A 187 -20.73 7.03 26.62
N LEU A 188 -20.45 7.60 25.45
CA LEU A 188 -19.09 7.84 24.96
C LEU A 188 -18.35 8.88 25.83
N ALA A 189 -19.00 9.97 26.22
CA ALA A 189 -18.41 10.96 27.13
C ALA A 189 -18.06 10.34 28.49
N ALA A 190 -18.93 9.48 29.03
CA ALA A 190 -18.63 8.72 30.24
C ALA A 190 -17.47 7.74 30.03
N ARG A 191 -17.33 7.15 28.83
CA ARG A 191 -16.23 6.24 28.50
C ARG A 191 -14.88 6.95 28.55
N ARG A 192 -14.79 8.17 28.02
CA ARG A 192 -13.55 8.98 28.04
C ARG A 192 -13.03 9.21 29.46
N ARG A 193 -13.93 9.36 30.44
CA ARG A 193 -13.56 9.48 31.86
C ARG A 193 -13.08 8.18 32.49
N ALA A 194 -13.58 7.05 32.01
CA ALA A 194 -13.21 5.72 32.49
C ALA A 194 -11.92 5.18 31.84
N ASP A 195 -11.61 5.64 30.63
CA ASP A 195 -10.53 5.13 29.80
C ASP A 195 -9.87 6.27 29.04
N GLN A 196 -8.72 6.72 29.56
CA GLN A 196 -8.00 7.89 29.08
C GLN A 196 -7.50 7.76 27.63
N ARG A 197 -7.54 6.57 27.02
CA ARG A 197 -7.20 6.42 25.59
C ARG A 197 -8.20 7.12 24.68
N PHE A 198 -9.45 7.24 25.11
CA PHE A 198 -10.49 7.96 24.37
C PHE A 198 -10.51 9.48 24.69
N ASP A 199 -9.66 9.95 25.60
CA ASP A 199 -9.39 11.37 25.81
C ASP A 199 -8.22 11.78 24.88
N PRO A 200 -8.45 12.64 23.87
CA PRO A 200 -7.42 13.04 22.93
C PRO A 200 -6.17 13.65 23.57
N ALA A 201 -6.33 14.48 24.61
CA ALA A 201 -5.19 15.14 25.26
C ALA A 201 -4.34 14.13 26.02
N ALA A 202 -4.99 13.22 26.76
CA ALA A 202 -4.30 12.15 27.47
C ALA A 202 -3.63 11.15 26.52
N ALA A 203 -4.28 10.82 25.40
CA ALA A 203 -3.72 9.95 24.36
C ALA A 203 -2.46 10.56 23.72
N LEU A 204 -2.49 11.84 23.34
CA LEU A 204 -1.32 12.53 22.79
C LEU A 204 -0.16 12.60 23.80
N ALA A 205 -0.45 12.92 25.06
CA ALA A 205 0.56 12.93 26.11
C ALA A 205 1.19 11.54 26.32
N ALA A 206 0.39 10.47 26.24
CA ALA A 206 0.87 9.10 26.33
C ALA A 206 1.73 8.70 25.12
N THR A 207 1.34 9.07 23.89
CA THR A 207 2.15 8.88 22.68
C THR A 207 3.50 9.58 22.79
N ILE A 208 3.54 10.82 23.29
CA ILE A 208 4.81 11.52 23.53
C ILE A 208 5.67 10.79 24.56
N ARG A 209 5.09 10.30 25.67
CA ARG A 209 5.83 9.50 26.65
C ARG A 209 6.42 8.24 26.03
N TYR A 210 5.65 7.54 25.19
CA TYR A 210 6.14 6.38 24.47
C TYR A 210 7.36 6.73 23.60
N LEU A 211 7.23 7.76 22.76
CA LEU A 211 8.30 8.16 21.83
C LEU A 211 9.56 8.61 22.57
N LYS A 212 9.44 9.27 23.72
CA LYS A 212 10.57 9.60 24.60
C LYS A 212 11.28 8.35 25.13
N ILE A 213 10.53 7.38 25.65
CA ILE A 213 11.08 6.11 26.15
C ILE A 213 11.76 5.34 25.01
N ALA A 214 11.11 5.26 23.85
CA ALA A 214 11.63 4.58 22.68
C ALA A 214 12.94 5.23 22.19
N ARG A 215 12.98 6.56 22.05
CA ARG A 215 14.19 7.30 21.68
C ARG A 215 15.32 7.09 22.69
N GLY A 216 15.02 7.11 23.99
CA GLY A 216 16.02 6.83 25.04
C GLY A 216 16.63 5.43 24.93
N ARG A 217 15.84 4.43 24.55
CA ARG A 217 16.28 3.02 24.43
C ARG A 217 16.92 2.68 23.09
N LEU A 218 16.51 3.34 22.01
CA LEU A 218 16.89 3.01 20.63
C LEU A 218 17.88 4.03 20.03
N GLY A 219 17.99 5.21 20.64
CA GLY A 219 19.02 6.21 20.32
C GLY A 219 18.78 7.03 19.05
N ARG A 220 17.64 6.87 18.36
CA ARG A 220 17.27 7.60 17.14
C ARG A 220 15.76 7.80 17.01
N ASP A 221 15.36 8.86 16.28
CA ASP A 221 13.95 9.21 16.08
C ASP A 221 13.24 8.26 15.10
N ASP A 222 13.89 7.85 14.01
CA ASP A 222 13.34 6.89 13.04
C ASP A 222 13.03 5.54 13.70
N LEU A 223 13.95 5.06 14.56
CA LEU A 223 13.74 3.87 15.37
C LEU A 223 12.64 4.06 16.41
N ALA A 224 12.57 5.23 17.06
CA ALA A 224 11.51 5.52 18.03
C ALA A 224 10.12 5.49 17.38
N VAL A 225 9.96 6.13 16.22
CA VAL A 225 8.67 6.17 15.49
C VAL A 225 8.30 4.79 14.96
N VAL A 226 9.22 4.08 14.31
CA VAL A 226 8.87 2.75 13.78
C VAL A 226 8.53 1.76 14.89
N SER A 227 9.17 1.89 16.06
CA SER A 227 8.86 1.09 17.23
C SER A 227 7.44 1.29 17.75
N TYR A 228 6.73 2.37 17.38
CA TYR A 228 5.38 2.64 17.84
C TYR A 228 4.40 1.52 17.48
N HIS A 229 4.54 0.96 16.28
CA HIS A 229 3.70 -0.14 15.82
C HIS A 229 4.26 -1.52 16.18
N MET A 230 5.58 -1.72 16.06
CA MET A 230 6.20 -3.03 16.31
C MET A 230 6.52 -3.33 17.78
N GLY A 231 6.60 -2.31 18.63
CA GLY A 231 7.08 -2.39 20.02
C GLY A 231 8.60 -2.25 20.15
N ILE A 232 9.03 -1.56 21.21
CA ILE A 232 10.47 -1.30 21.49
C ILE A 232 11.28 -2.60 21.62
N GLY A 233 10.78 -3.58 22.39
CA GLY A 233 11.50 -4.83 22.63
C GLY A 233 11.71 -5.66 21.36
N ASN A 234 10.70 -5.72 20.51
CA ASN A 234 10.78 -6.40 19.21
C ASN A 234 11.81 -5.72 18.30
N LEU A 235 11.83 -4.39 18.25
CA LEU A 235 12.85 -3.67 17.48
C LEU A 235 14.26 -3.89 18.05
N GLN A 236 14.43 -3.92 19.38
CA GLN A 236 15.71 -4.25 19.99
C GLN A 236 16.22 -5.64 19.58
N ALA A 237 15.33 -6.64 19.51
CA ALA A 237 15.68 -7.97 19.02
C ALA A 237 16.11 -7.95 17.54
N VAL A 238 15.41 -7.18 16.70
CA VAL A 238 15.80 -6.98 15.29
C VAL A 238 17.18 -6.33 15.18
N LEU A 239 17.43 -5.27 15.94
CA LEU A 239 18.71 -4.55 15.93
C LEU A 239 19.87 -5.44 16.42
N ALA A 240 19.63 -6.23 17.47
CA ALA A 240 20.60 -7.20 17.97
C ALA A 240 20.91 -8.28 16.92
N ALA A 241 19.88 -8.80 16.22
CA ALA A 241 20.05 -9.76 15.14
C ALA A 241 20.70 -9.15 13.89
N TYR A 242 20.59 -7.83 13.68
CA TYR A 242 21.28 -7.13 12.59
C TYR A 242 22.78 -7.02 12.87
N GLY A 243 23.16 -6.76 14.13
CA GLY A 243 24.53 -6.90 14.64
C GLY A 243 25.41 -5.66 14.52
N GLU A 244 24.89 -4.53 14.05
CA GLU A 244 25.66 -3.29 13.94
C GLU A 244 25.33 -2.28 15.06
N SER A 245 26.31 -1.44 15.39
CA SER A 245 26.13 -0.36 16.36
C SER A 245 25.33 0.80 15.76
N ARG A 246 24.17 1.10 16.35
CA ARG A 246 23.34 2.29 16.06
C ARG A 246 22.94 2.48 14.57
N PRO A 247 22.48 1.45 13.85
CA PRO A 247 22.05 1.59 12.47
C PRO A 247 20.80 2.48 12.34
N SER A 248 20.62 3.15 11.20
CA SER A 248 19.33 3.77 10.87
C SER A 248 18.29 2.70 10.54
N TYR A 249 17.00 3.00 10.69
CA TYR A 249 15.96 2.07 10.29
C TYR A 249 16.01 1.77 8.80
N VAL A 250 16.35 2.77 7.98
CA VAL A 250 16.55 2.64 6.53
C VAL A 250 17.58 1.57 6.22
N ARG A 251 18.74 1.61 6.88
CA ARG A 251 19.78 0.61 6.72
C ARG A 251 19.28 -0.77 7.13
N VAL A 252 18.72 -0.93 8.33
CA VAL A 252 18.21 -2.22 8.80
C VAL A 252 17.19 -2.80 7.82
N PHE A 253 16.24 -2.00 7.34
CA PHE A 253 15.18 -2.44 6.43
C PHE A 253 15.71 -2.84 5.04
N PHE A 254 16.60 -2.04 4.44
CA PHE A 254 17.09 -2.30 3.07
C PHE A 254 18.23 -3.29 3.00
N ASP A 255 18.99 -3.44 4.09
CA ASP A 255 20.13 -4.33 4.16
C ASP A 255 19.78 -5.75 4.64
N SER A 256 18.61 -5.90 5.29
CA SER A 256 18.08 -7.21 5.71
C SER A 256 17.27 -7.88 4.60
N SER A 257 17.65 -9.11 4.24
CA SER A 257 17.00 -9.96 3.25
C SER A 257 17.11 -11.44 3.62
N PRO A 258 16.44 -12.36 2.91
CA PRO A 258 16.66 -13.80 3.11
C PRO A 258 18.13 -14.24 2.90
N LEU A 259 18.91 -13.46 2.15
CA LEU A 259 20.30 -13.79 1.80
C LEU A 259 21.34 -13.02 2.63
N ARG A 260 20.94 -11.94 3.30
CA ARG A 260 21.84 -11.05 4.05
C ARG A 260 21.16 -10.54 5.32
N HIS A 261 21.83 -10.59 6.47
CA HIS A 261 21.21 -10.33 7.77
C HIS A 261 19.88 -11.10 7.95
N ALA A 262 19.87 -12.37 7.53
CA ALA A 262 18.66 -13.20 7.46
C ALA A 262 17.94 -13.36 8.81
N ALA A 263 18.67 -13.32 9.93
CA ALA A 263 18.07 -13.33 11.26
C ALA A 263 17.22 -12.08 11.52
N ALA A 264 17.74 -10.89 11.23
CA ALA A 264 16.99 -9.63 11.34
C ALA A 264 15.81 -9.60 10.37
N TRP A 265 16.00 -10.05 9.13
CA TRP A 265 14.92 -10.17 8.15
C TRP A 265 13.79 -11.09 8.64
N ARG A 266 14.09 -12.28 9.17
CA ARG A 266 13.08 -13.21 9.70
C ARG A 266 12.27 -12.59 10.83
N LEU A 267 12.91 -11.85 11.73
CA LEU A 267 12.21 -11.16 12.80
C LEU A 267 11.27 -10.08 12.24
N LEU A 268 11.75 -9.23 11.33
CA LEU A 268 10.92 -8.22 10.66
C LEU A 268 9.73 -8.83 9.90
N ALA A 269 9.94 -9.95 9.22
CA ALA A 269 8.89 -10.66 8.49
C ALA A 269 7.90 -11.37 9.41
N SER A 270 8.29 -11.69 10.65
CA SER A 270 7.46 -12.45 11.60
C SER A 270 6.33 -11.63 12.25
N PHE A 271 6.38 -10.30 12.18
CA PHE A 271 5.37 -9.45 12.82
C PHE A 271 3.97 -9.60 12.20
N GLY A 272 3.88 -10.14 10.98
CA GLY A 272 2.61 -10.57 10.36
C GLY A 272 1.61 -9.44 10.05
N ASP A 273 2.02 -8.20 10.28
CA ASP A 273 1.26 -6.97 10.07
C ASP A 273 2.12 -5.94 9.31
N ASP A 274 1.65 -4.69 9.27
CA ASP A 274 2.32 -3.60 8.55
C ASP A 274 3.49 -2.96 9.32
N SER A 275 3.91 -3.53 10.46
CA SER A 275 4.92 -2.99 11.37
C SER A 275 6.23 -2.60 10.69
N SER A 276 6.76 -3.46 9.82
CA SER A 276 8.03 -3.21 9.14
C SER A 276 7.95 -2.05 8.13
N THR A 277 6.74 -1.64 7.75
CA THR A 277 6.50 -0.55 6.79
C THR A 277 5.99 0.73 7.46
N TYR A 278 5.79 0.71 8.79
CA TYR A 278 5.15 1.79 9.53
C TYR A 278 5.83 3.14 9.33
N TRP A 279 7.17 3.17 9.37
CA TRP A 279 7.93 4.40 9.18
C TRP A 279 7.66 5.06 7.82
N TRP A 280 7.61 4.29 6.75
CA TRP A 280 7.32 4.77 5.40
C TRP A 280 5.92 5.35 5.29
N ARG A 281 4.96 4.71 5.98
CA ARG A 281 3.57 5.17 6.04
C ARG A 281 3.43 6.45 6.86
N VAL A 282 4.20 6.62 7.93
CA VAL A 282 4.21 7.88 8.70
C VAL A 282 4.69 9.01 7.79
N LEU A 283 5.78 8.79 7.04
CA LEU A 283 6.27 9.78 6.09
C LEU A 283 5.27 10.06 4.96
N ALA A 284 4.57 9.05 4.47
CA ALA A 284 3.52 9.23 3.46
C ALA A 284 2.34 10.06 4.01
N ALA A 285 1.95 9.82 5.27
CA ALA A 285 0.94 10.62 5.95
C ALA A 285 1.40 12.07 6.16
N LYS A 286 2.68 12.31 6.51
CA LYS A 286 3.25 13.68 6.56
C LYS A 286 3.12 14.38 5.22
N GLU A 287 3.44 13.70 4.13
CA GLU A 287 3.32 14.28 2.78
C GLU A 287 1.86 14.56 2.39
N ILE A 288 0.93 13.65 2.69
CA ILE A 288 -0.51 13.86 2.48
C ILE A 288 -0.99 15.10 3.24
N MET A 289 -0.61 15.24 4.51
CA MET A 289 -1.00 16.39 5.32
C MET A 289 -0.37 17.69 4.81
N ARG A 290 0.88 17.65 4.35
CA ARG A 290 1.55 18.79 3.70
C ARG A 290 0.82 19.20 2.42
N LEU A 291 0.50 18.25 1.53
CA LEU A 291 -0.26 18.50 0.30
C LEU A 291 -1.65 19.05 0.60
N SER A 292 -2.34 18.52 1.62
CA SER A 292 -3.66 19.01 2.02
C SER A 292 -3.66 20.50 2.41
N ARG A 293 -2.55 21.00 2.96
CA ARG A 293 -2.38 22.40 3.35
C ARG A 293 -1.87 23.29 2.21
N HIS A 294 -0.94 22.78 1.41
CA HIS A 294 -0.13 23.63 0.52
C HIS A 294 -0.35 23.35 -0.97
N ASP A 295 -0.94 22.22 -1.33
CA ASP A 295 -1.16 21.80 -2.72
C ASP A 295 -2.35 20.82 -2.83
N PRO A 296 -3.58 21.28 -2.50
CA PRO A 296 -4.75 20.41 -2.46
C PRO A 296 -5.15 19.87 -3.83
N SER A 297 -4.82 20.58 -4.92
CA SER A 297 -5.05 20.10 -6.29
C SER A 297 -4.17 18.88 -6.61
N ARG A 298 -2.89 18.91 -6.20
CA ARG A 298 -2.02 17.74 -6.31
C ARG A 298 -2.47 16.59 -5.41
N LEU A 299 -2.98 16.86 -4.21
CA LEU A 299 -3.56 15.82 -3.38
C LEU A 299 -4.75 15.14 -4.07
N ALA A 300 -5.66 15.92 -4.66
CA ALA A 300 -6.81 15.41 -5.39
C ALA A 300 -6.39 14.56 -6.61
N ARG A 301 -5.40 15.02 -7.39
CA ARG A 301 -4.86 14.25 -8.52
C ARG A 301 -4.23 12.93 -8.06
N LEU A 302 -3.48 12.94 -6.95
CA LEU A 302 -2.90 11.71 -6.40
C LEU A 302 -3.98 10.77 -5.87
N ASP A 303 -5.03 11.31 -5.25
CA ASP A 303 -6.18 10.50 -4.78
C ASP A 303 -6.84 9.77 -5.94
N GLU A 304 -7.09 10.46 -7.05
CA GLU A 304 -7.63 9.87 -8.28
C GLU A 304 -6.72 8.75 -8.80
N LEU A 305 -5.44 9.04 -9.10
CA LEU A 305 -4.51 8.05 -9.65
C LEU A 305 -4.26 6.86 -8.70
N GLN A 306 -4.27 7.08 -7.39
CA GLN A 306 -4.07 6.02 -6.40
C GLN A 306 -5.31 5.16 -6.19
N THR A 307 -6.51 5.64 -6.52
CA THR A 307 -7.78 4.95 -6.20
C THR A 307 -8.57 4.50 -7.43
N ASN A 308 -8.17 4.92 -8.63
CA ASN A 308 -8.70 4.42 -9.89
C ASN A 308 -8.54 2.90 -10.03
N LYS A 309 -7.49 2.34 -9.42
CA LYS A 309 -7.18 0.91 -9.42
C LYS A 309 -6.76 0.42 -8.04
N ALA A 310 -6.66 -0.89 -7.91
CA ALA A 310 -6.23 -1.56 -6.69
C ALA A 310 -4.70 -1.57 -6.47
N SER A 311 -3.96 -0.77 -7.25
CA SER A 311 -2.51 -0.58 -7.17
C SER A 311 -2.16 0.89 -7.49
N ALA A 312 -0.92 1.30 -7.24
CA ALA A 312 -0.41 2.64 -7.59
C ALA A 312 0.05 2.77 -9.05
N GLU A 313 -0.33 1.84 -9.95
CA GLU A 313 0.23 1.80 -11.30
C GLU A 313 -0.03 3.05 -12.13
N GLU A 314 -1.17 3.73 -11.93
CA GLU A 314 -1.47 4.99 -12.62
C GLU A 314 -0.71 6.18 -12.04
N VAL A 315 -0.13 6.05 -10.83
CA VAL A 315 0.85 7.02 -10.33
C VAL A 315 2.19 6.84 -11.04
N LEU A 316 2.56 5.60 -11.35
CA LEU A 316 3.80 5.30 -12.08
C LEU A 316 3.68 5.72 -13.55
N HIS A 317 2.52 5.48 -14.16
CA HIS A 317 2.24 5.73 -15.58
C HIS A 317 0.83 6.32 -15.79
N PRO A 318 0.61 7.62 -15.51
CA PRO A 318 -0.69 8.25 -15.73
C PRO A 318 -1.12 8.18 -17.20
N GLU A 319 -2.42 8.01 -17.47
CA GLU A 319 -2.94 7.88 -18.85
C GLU A 319 -2.61 9.12 -19.69
N GLU A 320 -2.66 10.32 -19.09
CA GLU A 320 -2.45 11.57 -19.82
C GLU A 320 -1.01 11.76 -20.32
N SER A 321 -0.05 11.04 -19.74
CA SER A 321 1.38 11.17 -20.06
C SER A 321 2.03 9.88 -20.55
N THR A 322 1.27 8.80 -20.68
CA THR A 322 1.80 7.49 -21.09
C THR A 322 1.28 7.10 -22.47
N GLU A 323 2.18 6.69 -23.35
CA GLU A 323 1.81 6.22 -24.69
C GLU A 323 0.98 4.92 -24.58
N VAL A 324 -0.24 4.97 -25.12
CA VAL A 324 -1.16 3.83 -25.20
C VAL A 324 -1.14 3.24 -26.60
N LEU A 325 -0.85 1.93 -26.68
CA LEU A 325 -0.87 1.14 -27.90
C LEU A 325 -2.32 0.80 -28.26
N ARG A 326 -2.81 1.36 -29.36
CA ARG A 326 -4.22 1.24 -29.77
C ARG A 326 -4.45 0.11 -30.74
N THR A 327 -3.45 -0.19 -31.58
CA THR A 327 -3.54 -1.19 -32.64
C THR A 327 -2.36 -2.17 -32.62
N PRO A 328 -2.47 -3.33 -33.28
CA PRO A 328 -1.32 -4.21 -33.46
C PRO A 328 -0.15 -3.56 -34.21
N GLY A 329 -0.46 -2.61 -35.10
CA GLY A 329 0.55 -1.81 -35.81
C GLY A 329 1.40 -0.98 -34.85
N ASP A 330 0.79 -0.44 -33.79
CA ASP A 330 1.48 0.34 -32.76
C ASP A 330 2.45 -0.55 -31.97
N VAL A 331 2.03 -1.78 -31.62
CA VAL A 331 2.90 -2.76 -30.95
C VAL A 331 4.09 -3.10 -31.84
N ALA A 332 3.85 -3.35 -33.13
CA ALA A 332 4.92 -3.65 -34.08
C ALA A 332 5.88 -2.45 -34.27
N ALA A 333 5.36 -1.23 -34.32
CA ALA A 333 6.16 0.00 -34.42
C ALA A 333 7.00 0.22 -33.16
N ALA A 334 6.41 0.07 -31.98
CA ALA A 334 7.11 0.20 -30.70
C ALA A 334 8.23 -0.85 -30.57
N ARG A 335 8.03 -2.07 -31.09
CA ARG A 335 9.10 -3.08 -31.17
C ARG A 335 10.24 -2.68 -32.10
N ARG A 336 9.94 -2.19 -33.30
CA ARG A 336 10.97 -1.70 -34.24
C ARG A 336 11.75 -0.52 -33.66
N ALA A 337 11.09 0.34 -32.89
CA ALA A 337 11.70 1.48 -32.22
C ALA A 337 12.45 1.13 -30.92
N GLY A 338 12.48 -0.14 -30.49
CA GLY A 338 13.11 -0.56 -29.23
C GLY A 338 12.35 -0.15 -27.96
N LYS A 339 11.17 0.47 -28.09
CA LYS A 339 10.28 0.80 -26.96
C LYS A 339 9.65 -0.46 -26.34
N LEU A 340 9.55 -1.54 -27.11
CA LEU A 340 9.17 -2.87 -26.64
C LEU A 340 10.24 -3.88 -27.06
N VAL A 341 10.67 -4.70 -26.11
CA VAL A 341 11.68 -5.75 -26.30
C VAL A 341 11.00 -7.11 -26.19
N ALA A 342 11.31 -8.00 -27.13
CA ALA A 342 10.78 -9.36 -27.12
C ALA A 342 11.22 -10.10 -25.86
N LEU A 343 10.31 -10.86 -25.26
CA LEU A 343 10.64 -11.70 -24.11
C LEU A 343 11.64 -12.78 -24.54
N PRO A 344 12.75 -12.98 -23.80
CA PRO A 344 13.64 -14.11 -24.03
C PRO A 344 12.89 -15.42 -23.88
N GLY A 345 12.97 -16.29 -24.88
CA GLY A 345 12.31 -17.60 -24.85
C GLY A 345 12.93 -18.58 -23.83
N ASN A 346 14.15 -18.32 -23.36
CA ASN A 346 14.87 -19.14 -22.40
C ASN A 346 14.50 -18.76 -20.95
N PRO A 347 13.81 -19.62 -20.18
CA PRO A 347 13.46 -19.35 -18.78
C PRO A 347 14.66 -19.24 -17.84
N ALA A 348 15.84 -19.72 -18.24
CA ALA A 348 17.07 -19.50 -17.48
C ALA A 348 17.49 -18.02 -17.50
N VAL A 349 17.24 -17.31 -18.60
CA VAL A 349 17.57 -15.90 -18.80
C VAL A 349 16.48 -15.01 -18.20
N LEU A 350 15.22 -15.22 -18.58
CA LEU A 350 14.10 -14.41 -18.10
C LEU A 350 13.75 -14.70 -16.63
N GLY A 351 14.05 -15.92 -16.16
CA GLY A 351 13.64 -16.40 -14.84
C GLY A 351 12.16 -16.79 -14.73
N PHE A 352 11.38 -16.58 -15.80
CA PHE A 352 9.99 -17.01 -15.93
C PHE A 352 9.82 -17.93 -17.13
N ARG A 353 8.85 -18.85 -17.04
CA ARG A 353 8.33 -19.57 -18.20
C ARG A 353 7.21 -18.73 -18.82
N ILE A 354 7.29 -18.49 -20.12
CA ILE A 354 6.22 -17.83 -20.87
C ILE A 354 5.09 -18.84 -21.06
N ASP A 355 3.89 -18.52 -20.57
CA ASP A 355 2.72 -19.38 -20.77
C ASP A 355 2.39 -19.51 -22.27
N ARG A 356 2.04 -20.72 -22.70
CA ARG A 356 1.72 -21.01 -24.11
C ARG A 356 0.51 -20.22 -24.61
N ARG A 357 -0.42 -19.89 -23.72
CA ARG A 357 -1.63 -19.10 -23.98
C ARG A 357 -1.36 -17.59 -24.08
N MET A 358 -0.16 -17.13 -23.71
CA MET A 358 0.18 -15.71 -23.87
C MET A 358 0.11 -15.31 -25.35
N GLY A 359 -0.80 -14.37 -25.65
CA GLY A 359 -1.11 -13.90 -26.99
C GLY A 359 -2.14 -14.76 -27.75
N GLU A 360 -2.92 -15.62 -27.08
CA GLU A 360 -3.86 -16.54 -27.73
C GLU A 360 -4.95 -15.87 -28.59
N LEU A 361 -5.28 -14.60 -28.33
CA LEU A 361 -6.26 -13.87 -29.13
C LEU A 361 -5.65 -13.16 -30.34
N ALA A 362 -4.32 -13.19 -30.50
CA ALA A 362 -3.63 -12.54 -31.62
C ALA A 362 -4.14 -12.98 -33.00
N PRO A 363 -4.46 -14.28 -33.25
CA PRO A 363 -5.00 -14.72 -34.53
C PRO A 363 -6.32 -14.04 -34.91
N LYS A 364 -7.17 -13.67 -33.93
CA LYS A 364 -8.43 -12.94 -34.17
C LYS A 364 -8.18 -11.51 -34.70
N LEU A 365 -6.96 -11.00 -34.56
CA LEU A 365 -6.51 -9.71 -35.08
C LEU A 365 -5.62 -9.85 -36.33
N GLY A 366 -5.50 -11.05 -36.89
CA GLY A 366 -4.59 -11.34 -38.00
C GLY A 366 -3.11 -11.29 -37.62
N GLN A 367 -2.78 -11.50 -36.34
CA GLN A 367 -1.42 -11.40 -35.81
C GLN A 367 -0.93 -12.72 -35.22
N ARG A 368 0.39 -12.84 -35.07
CA ARG A 368 1.02 -13.97 -34.38
C ARG A 368 1.09 -13.69 -32.87
N PRO A 369 0.93 -14.70 -31.99
CA PRO A 369 1.07 -14.52 -30.53
C PRO A 369 2.40 -13.89 -30.12
N ALA A 370 3.48 -14.18 -30.87
CA ALA A 370 4.81 -13.62 -30.64
C ALA A 370 4.86 -12.09 -30.68
N LEU A 371 3.90 -11.41 -31.34
CA LEU A 371 3.81 -9.95 -31.35
C LEU A 371 3.67 -9.39 -29.92
N TYR A 372 2.82 -10.03 -29.12
CA TYR A 372 2.43 -9.63 -27.76
C TYR A 372 3.33 -10.20 -26.66
N ARG A 373 4.35 -10.99 -27.01
CA ARG A 373 5.36 -11.51 -26.08
C ARG A 373 6.52 -10.53 -25.98
N ALA A 374 6.21 -9.31 -25.55
CA ALA A 374 7.16 -8.22 -25.42
C ALA A 374 6.82 -7.34 -24.22
N LEU A 375 7.82 -6.64 -23.68
CA LEU A 375 7.70 -5.71 -22.57
C LEU A 375 8.49 -4.44 -22.86
N ALA A 376 8.10 -3.33 -22.24
CA ALA A 376 8.95 -2.15 -22.17
C ALA A 376 10.27 -2.50 -21.46
N PRO A 377 11.42 -1.86 -21.81
CA PRO A 377 12.72 -2.17 -21.22
C PRO A 377 12.73 -2.21 -19.69
N ALA A 378 12.03 -1.28 -19.04
CA ALA A 378 11.94 -1.22 -17.58
C ALA A 378 11.18 -2.43 -16.98
N ALA A 379 10.09 -2.86 -17.61
CA ALA A 379 9.33 -4.04 -17.19
C ALA A 379 10.09 -5.34 -17.46
N LEU A 380 10.83 -5.41 -18.57
CA LEU A 380 11.73 -6.53 -18.84
C LEU A 380 12.84 -6.61 -17.79
N ALA A 381 13.48 -5.48 -17.45
CA ALA A 381 14.51 -5.43 -16.42
C ALA A 381 13.99 -5.88 -15.05
N ALA A 382 12.77 -5.49 -14.68
CA ALA A 382 12.10 -5.98 -13.48
C ALA A 382 11.93 -7.51 -13.53
N ALA A 383 11.39 -8.06 -14.63
CA ALA A 383 11.21 -9.51 -14.77
C ALA A 383 12.54 -10.28 -14.72
N GLU A 384 13.55 -9.84 -15.47
CA GLU A 384 14.89 -10.44 -15.50
C GLU A 384 15.61 -10.38 -14.15
N TRP A 385 15.29 -9.39 -13.31
CA TRP A 385 15.79 -9.31 -11.95
C TRP A 385 15.04 -10.25 -10.99
N MET A 386 13.70 -10.24 -11.08
CA MET A 386 12.82 -10.97 -10.17
C MET A 386 13.02 -12.47 -10.27
N GLY A 387 12.96 -13.06 -11.47
CA GLY A 387 12.95 -14.51 -11.63
C GLY A 387 14.20 -15.20 -11.06
N PRO A 388 15.44 -14.79 -11.43
CA PRO A 388 16.66 -15.32 -10.84
C PRO A 388 16.76 -15.07 -9.33
N THR A 389 16.33 -13.91 -8.83
CA THR A 389 16.34 -13.59 -7.39
C THR A 389 15.40 -14.51 -6.60
N ILE A 390 14.19 -14.74 -7.10
CA ILE A 390 13.22 -15.67 -6.50
C ILE A 390 13.83 -17.08 -6.45
N ARG A 391 14.49 -17.52 -7.53
CA ARG A 391 15.19 -18.82 -7.59
C ARG A 391 16.28 -18.91 -6.52
N ARG A 392 17.12 -17.87 -6.40
CA ARG A 392 18.22 -17.78 -5.44
C ARG A 392 17.73 -17.83 -3.99
N ILE A 393 16.66 -17.10 -3.67
CA ILE A 393 16.07 -17.04 -2.32
C ILE A 393 15.35 -18.34 -1.96
N SER A 394 14.58 -18.90 -2.90
CA SER A 394 13.74 -20.08 -2.63
C SER A 394 14.49 -21.41 -2.72
N GLY A 395 15.63 -21.46 -3.42
CA GLY A 395 16.33 -22.70 -3.78
C GLY A 395 15.58 -23.56 -4.81
N VAL A 396 14.46 -23.10 -5.36
CA VAL A 396 13.61 -23.87 -6.29
C VAL A 396 14.04 -23.60 -7.73
N ALA A 397 14.49 -24.64 -8.44
CA ALA A 397 14.96 -24.50 -9.82
C ALA A 397 13.86 -24.11 -10.82
N GLY A 398 12.65 -24.63 -10.64
CA GLY A 398 11.56 -24.45 -11.60
C GLY A 398 10.97 -23.03 -11.59
N PRO A 399 10.79 -22.40 -12.76
CA PRO A 399 10.34 -21.01 -12.86
C PRO A 399 8.85 -20.84 -12.50
N LEU A 400 8.48 -19.58 -12.23
CA LEU A 400 7.08 -19.12 -12.22
C LEU A 400 6.59 -18.91 -13.65
N ASP A 401 5.28 -18.87 -13.84
CA ASP A 401 4.64 -18.70 -15.15
C ASP A 401 4.22 -17.24 -15.37
N MET A 402 4.76 -16.61 -16.42
CA MET A 402 4.30 -15.31 -16.89
C MET A 402 3.15 -15.55 -17.89
N THR A 403 1.97 -15.04 -17.59
CA THR A 403 0.73 -15.33 -18.33
C THR A 403 0.31 -14.19 -19.26
N SER A 404 0.75 -12.97 -18.97
CA SER A 404 0.44 -11.79 -19.78
C SER A 404 1.63 -10.83 -19.86
N ALA A 405 1.71 -10.07 -20.95
CA ALA A 405 2.70 -9.02 -21.21
C ALA A 405 2.00 -7.85 -21.95
N VAL A 406 2.62 -7.27 -22.99
CA VAL A 406 2.00 -6.18 -23.76
C VAL A 406 0.72 -6.60 -24.49
N ARG A 407 -0.23 -5.68 -24.59
CA ARG A 407 -1.48 -5.76 -25.38
C ARG A 407 -1.65 -4.45 -26.17
N ASP A 408 -2.55 -4.44 -27.14
CA ASP A 408 -3.13 -3.19 -27.67
C ASP A 408 -4.62 -3.10 -27.31
N GLN A 409 -5.23 -1.93 -27.50
CA GLN A 409 -6.64 -1.72 -27.16
C GLN A 409 -7.60 -2.68 -27.90
N ARG A 410 -7.32 -3.09 -29.14
CA ARG A 410 -8.15 -4.08 -29.86
C ARG A 410 -8.01 -5.46 -29.22
N TYR A 411 -6.80 -5.86 -28.85
CA TYR A 411 -6.59 -7.11 -28.09
C TYR A 411 -7.31 -7.08 -26.74
N GLN A 412 -7.21 -5.95 -26.02
CA GLN A 412 -7.91 -5.74 -24.74
C GLN A 412 -9.43 -5.83 -24.92
N GLY A 413 -9.98 -5.27 -26.00
CA GLY A 413 -11.39 -5.39 -26.37
C GLY A 413 -11.85 -6.85 -26.53
N LEU A 414 -11.03 -7.69 -27.17
CA LEU A 414 -11.33 -9.11 -27.32
C LEU A 414 -11.29 -9.85 -25.97
N LEU A 415 -10.38 -9.49 -25.07
CA LEU A 415 -10.34 -10.07 -23.73
C LEU A 415 -11.60 -9.75 -22.93
N LEU A 416 -12.14 -8.53 -23.03
CA LEU A 416 -13.37 -8.15 -22.32
C LEU A 416 -14.58 -9.00 -22.65
N THR A 417 -14.63 -9.52 -23.87
CA THR A 417 -15.72 -10.41 -24.29
C THR A 417 -15.59 -11.84 -23.77
N THR A 418 -14.41 -12.21 -23.25
CA THR A 418 -14.07 -13.59 -22.88
C THR A 418 -13.60 -13.74 -21.42
N ASN A 419 -13.19 -12.66 -20.78
CA ASN A 419 -12.69 -12.64 -19.41
C ASN A 419 -13.31 -11.49 -18.61
N VAL A 420 -14.06 -11.84 -17.57
CA VAL A 420 -14.71 -10.90 -16.63
C VAL A 420 -13.72 -10.09 -15.79
N GLU A 421 -12.45 -10.50 -15.72
CA GLU A 421 -11.39 -9.77 -15.02
C GLU A 421 -10.74 -8.67 -15.90
N ALA A 422 -11.03 -8.64 -17.20
CA ALA A 422 -10.56 -7.58 -18.06
C ALA A 422 -11.35 -6.28 -17.81
N THR A 423 -10.66 -5.13 -17.87
CA THR A 423 -11.28 -3.79 -17.75
C THR A 423 -11.36 -3.07 -19.09
N SER A 424 -12.44 -2.32 -19.32
CA SER A 424 -12.63 -1.38 -20.45
C SER A 424 -11.94 -0.04 -20.23
N ARG A 425 -11.47 0.21 -19.01
CA ARG A 425 -10.68 1.39 -18.63
C ARG A 425 -9.21 1.20 -19.01
N TYR A 426 -8.44 2.28 -18.94
CA TYR A 426 -7.00 2.29 -19.17
C TYR A 426 -6.30 1.09 -18.52
N SER A 427 -5.54 0.33 -19.31
CA SER A 427 -4.87 -0.91 -18.87
C SER A 427 -3.37 -0.77 -19.03
N MET A 428 -2.59 -1.08 -17.98
CA MET A 428 -1.13 -1.03 -18.04
C MET A 428 -0.54 -2.00 -19.08
N HIS A 429 -1.25 -3.06 -19.43
CA HIS A 429 -0.79 -3.93 -20.53
C HIS A 429 -0.76 -3.21 -21.88
N THR A 430 -1.59 -2.18 -22.07
CA THR A 430 -1.61 -1.38 -23.30
C THR A 430 -0.47 -0.37 -23.41
N THR A 431 0.44 -0.33 -22.44
CA THR A 431 1.65 0.52 -22.46
C THR A 431 2.93 -0.30 -22.52
N GLY A 432 2.84 -1.62 -22.27
CA GLY A 432 3.98 -2.53 -22.19
C GLY A 432 4.74 -2.52 -20.87
N PHE A 433 4.31 -1.70 -19.89
CA PHE A 433 4.94 -1.64 -18.57
C PHE A 433 4.45 -2.71 -17.58
N ALA A 434 3.46 -3.52 -17.96
CA ALA A 434 2.91 -4.54 -17.09
C ALA A 434 3.02 -5.98 -17.63
N PHE A 435 3.11 -6.91 -16.68
CA PHE A 435 3.04 -8.34 -16.91
C PHE A 435 2.31 -9.03 -15.75
N ASP A 436 1.75 -10.21 -16.03
CA ASP A 436 1.04 -11.01 -15.04
C ASP A 436 1.81 -12.30 -14.76
N VAL A 437 1.86 -12.67 -13.48
CA VAL A 437 2.48 -13.93 -13.03
C VAL A 437 1.42 -14.81 -12.39
N LEU A 438 1.29 -16.06 -12.85
CA LEU A 438 0.33 -17.02 -12.31
C LEU A 438 0.58 -17.26 -10.82
N ARG A 439 -0.48 -17.26 -10.01
CA ARG A 439 -0.44 -17.57 -8.57
C ARG A 439 -0.39 -19.08 -8.32
N ARG A 440 0.56 -19.75 -8.96
CA ARG A 440 0.84 -21.18 -8.77
C ARG A 440 2.32 -21.34 -8.44
N TYR A 441 2.58 -21.87 -7.26
CA TYR A 441 3.92 -22.03 -6.71
C TYR A 441 4.26 -23.51 -6.56
N ARG A 442 5.53 -23.84 -6.76
CA ARG A 442 6.04 -25.21 -6.58
C ARG A 442 6.23 -25.57 -5.11
N SER A 443 6.39 -24.56 -4.25
CA SER A 443 6.54 -24.74 -2.81
C SER A 443 6.14 -23.46 -2.07
N HIS A 444 5.92 -23.58 -0.76
CA HIS A 444 5.74 -22.43 0.11
C HIS A 444 6.96 -21.49 0.08
N ALA A 445 8.18 -22.03 0.02
CA ALA A 445 9.41 -21.25 -0.08
C ALA A 445 9.46 -20.38 -1.35
N GLN A 446 8.99 -20.90 -2.49
CA GLN A 446 8.87 -20.10 -3.71
C GLN A 446 7.84 -18.98 -3.59
N ALA A 447 6.70 -19.24 -2.94
CA ALA A 447 5.69 -18.22 -2.68
C ALA A 447 6.22 -17.10 -1.78
N MET A 448 6.92 -17.45 -0.70
CA MET A 448 7.53 -16.48 0.24
C MET A 448 8.65 -15.66 -0.42
N ALA A 449 9.48 -16.30 -1.26
CA ALA A 449 10.51 -15.61 -2.02
C ALA A 449 9.91 -14.60 -3.01
N PHE A 450 8.81 -14.98 -3.68
CA PHE A 450 8.11 -14.07 -4.58
C PHE A 450 7.48 -12.90 -3.83
N GLN A 451 6.83 -13.15 -2.69
CA GLN A 451 6.28 -12.09 -1.83
C GLN A 451 7.37 -11.11 -1.38
N PHE A 452 8.50 -11.61 -0.88
CA PHE A 452 9.63 -10.75 -0.50
C PHE A 452 10.12 -9.87 -1.65
N VAL A 453 10.25 -10.44 -2.85
CA VAL A 453 10.69 -9.72 -4.04
C VAL A 453 9.68 -8.62 -4.44
N LEU A 454 8.38 -8.91 -4.39
CA LEU A 454 7.34 -7.92 -4.62
C LEU A 454 7.42 -6.76 -3.62
N ASP A 455 7.50 -7.08 -2.33
CA ASP A 455 7.59 -6.10 -1.25
C ASP A 455 8.86 -5.25 -1.36
N ARG A 456 10.00 -5.87 -1.71
CA ARG A 456 11.27 -5.16 -1.87
C ARG A 456 11.24 -4.19 -3.04
N LEU A 457 10.74 -4.61 -4.20
CA LEU A 457 10.66 -3.73 -5.37
C LEU A 457 9.61 -2.62 -5.20
N GLN A 458 8.52 -2.90 -4.50
CA GLN A 458 7.55 -1.87 -4.10
C GLN A 458 8.19 -0.86 -3.15
N ALA A 459 8.95 -1.30 -2.15
CA ALA A 459 9.67 -0.40 -1.23
C ALA A 459 10.67 0.51 -1.96
N LEU A 460 11.19 0.10 -3.11
CA LEU A 460 12.06 0.92 -3.97
C LEU A 460 11.28 1.76 -4.99
N ASN A 461 9.94 1.70 -4.95
CA ASN A 461 9.03 2.32 -5.91
C ASN A 461 9.38 1.96 -7.37
N LEU A 462 9.83 0.72 -7.59
CA LEU A 462 10.19 0.19 -8.90
C LEU A 462 9.05 -0.59 -9.54
N ILE A 463 8.08 -1.02 -8.74
CA ILE A 463 6.85 -1.64 -9.20
C ILE A 463 5.65 -1.15 -8.38
N ALA A 464 4.48 -1.20 -8.98
CA ALA A 464 3.21 -1.38 -8.30
C ALA A 464 2.70 -2.79 -8.62
N TRP A 465 2.01 -3.43 -7.68
CA TRP A 465 1.45 -4.76 -7.92
C TRP A 465 0.11 -4.93 -7.22
N VAL A 466 -0.71 -5.83 -7.74
CA VAL A 466 -1.97 -6.24 -7.13
C VAL A 466 -2.15 -7.74 -7.25
N ARG A 467 -2.74 -8.32 -6.20
CA ARG A 467 -3.14 -9.72 -6.19
C ARG A 467 -4.53 -9.87 -6.80
N GLU A 468 -4.59 -10.48 -7.98
CA GLU A 468 -5.83 -10.91 -8.62
C GLU A 468 -6.15 -12.36 -8.24
N PRO A 469 -7.36 -12.88 -8.53
CA PRO A 469 -7.74 -14.25 -8.16
C PRO A 469 -6.77 -15.32 -8.69
N ALA A 470 -6.38 -15.24 -9.96
CA ALA A 470 -5.51 -16.21 -10.63
C ALA A 470 -4.05 -15.74 -10.79
N ALA A 471 -3.79 -14.44 -10.82
CA ALA A 471 -2.48 -13.88 -11.12
C ALA A 471 -2.04 -12.79 -10.13
N ILE A 472 -0.75 -12.46 -10.14
CA ILE A 472 -0.21 -11.22 -9.60
C ILE A 472 0.03 -10.31 -10.79
N HIS A 473 -0.70 -9.20 -10.86
CA HIS A 473 -0.46 -8.14 -11.83
C HIS A 473 0.66 -7.24 -11.33
N ILE A 474 1.64 -6.96 -12.18
CA ILE A 474 2.83 -6.16 -11.85
C ILE A 474 3.00 -5.08 -12.92
N ALA A 475 3.03 -3.82 -12.51
CA ALA A 475 3.36 -2.67 -13.33
C ALA A 475 4.71 -2.10 -12.91
N ALA A 476 5.70 -2.08 -13.80
CA ALA A 476 7.03 -1.56 -13.52
C ALA A 476 7.11 -0.05 -13.73
N ALA A 477 7.77 0.66 -12.82
CA ALA A 477 8.13 2.05 -12.99
C ALA A 477 9.23 2.19 -14.06
N SER A 478 9.33 3.36 -14.72
CA SER A 478 10.42 3.64 -15.67
C SER A 478 11.81 3.45 -15.07
N ASP A 479 11.99 3.79 -13.79
CA ASP A 479 13.24 3.61 -13.04
C ASP A 479 13.71 2.15 -12.93
N ALA A 480 12.82 1.17 -13.12
CA ALA A 480 13.18 -0.24 -13.08
C ALA A 480 14.20 -0.63 -14.17
N ALA A 481 14.34 0.20 -15.23
CA ALA A 481 15.40 0.04 -16.22
C ALA A 481 16.83 0.10 -15.62
N GLY A 482 17.00 0.68 -14.41
CA GLY A 482 18.27 0.71 -13.68
C GLY A 482 18.59 -0.51 -12.83
N LEU A 483 17.73 -1.53 -12.81
CA LEU A 483 17.97 -2.75 -12.05
C LEU A 483 19.23 -3.46 -12.56
N ARG A 484 20.18 -3.71 -11.67
CA ARG A 484 21.35 -4.53 -11.99
C ARG A 484 20.94 -5.98 -12.05
N ARG A 485 21.27 -6.69 -13.12
CA ARG A 485 21.09 -8.16 -13.15
C ARG A 485 21.85 -8.79 -11.96
N PRO A 486 21.20 -9.65 -11.17
CA PRO A 486 21.68 -10.11 -9.87
C PRO A 486 22.76 -11.19 -9.94
#